data_AF-A0A2E0XYU4-F1
#
_entry.id   AF-A0A2E0XYU4-F1
#
_cell.length_a   1.000
_cell.length_b   1.000
_cell.length_c   1.000
_cell.angle_alpha   90.00
_cell.angle_beta   90.00
_cell.angle_gamma   90.00
#
_symmetry.space_group_name_H-M   'P 1'
#
loop_
_entity.id
_entity.type
_entity.pdbx_description
1 polymer ?
#
loop_
_entity_poly.entity_id
_entity_poly.type
_entity_poly.pdbx_seq_one_letter_code
_entity_poly.pdbx_strand_id
1 'polypeptide(L)'
;MSRPHPLFTKRAAGVLMHPTSLSKGHGIGDIGPGARHFMNWMSKAGLSLWQMLPIGPIGRGNSPYSGRSAFAGEPLLISLDDLAEDGLLTRRSIRCPDDLATGRTRYAAARRFKMARLKDAFDQFRRSNRARSRRYRDFVKENRYWLDDWCLFAGGDPDEQVFIQYVFDSQWKALRKHANDQGIRLVGDLPIFMDSDSADVTQHPELFALDRSGKPKWLTGVPPDSFSRNGQLWNHPQYRWPAHRDENWRWWTARFRQALDRFDALRLDHFIGFVRLWHVPASARTARHGTWRPTPGRDLLQTLRRRLGPLPIIAEDLGAKTPAVDRLRDDFGLPGMRILQWAFGSTENGDLPHNHPAQAVVYPGTHDNETASGWARQLDPSSKRRFQAYAGEDQSPPEAMVRLAMTSPATWAICMTQDLLDLPPATRMNRPGVARGNWTWRLSEGTLSNLRARSIRRLVESSGRLSGANS
;
A
#
# COMPACT_ATOMS: atom_id res chain seq x y z
N MET A 1 -2.14 -26.92 -9.63
CA MET A 1 -1.68 -25.58 -9.24
C MET A 1 -1.53 -24.72 -10.50
N SER A 2 -2.00 -23.48 -10.47
CA SER A 2 -1.82 -22.56 -11.61
C SER A 2 -0.39 -22.06 -11.67
N ARG A 3 0.11 -21.77 -12.87
CA ARG A 3 1.43 -21.13 -13.03
C ARG A 3 1.40 -19.72 -12.42
N PRO A 4 2.48 -19.29 -11.74
CA PRO A 4 2.58 -17.92 -11.25
C PRO A 4 2.57 -16.92 -12.39
N HIS A 5 2.12 -15.69 -12.11
CA HIS A 5 2.26 -14.57 -13.04
C HIS A 5 3.73 -14.39 -13.45
N PRO A 6 4.06 -14.05 -14.72
CA PRO A 6 5.45 -13.91 -15.18
C PRO A 6 6.32 -12.98 -14.34
N LEU A 7 5.73 -11.95 -13.72
CA LEU A 7 6.43 -11.04 -12.80
C LEU A 7 7.06 -11.75 -11.59
N PHE A 8 6.49 -12.87 -11.15
CA PHE A 8 6.93 -13.63 -9.98
C PHE A 8 7.84 -14.83 -10.34
N THR A 9 8.40 -14.84 -11.55
CA THR A 9 9.32 -15.91 -12.00
C THR A 9 10.79 -15.57 -11.81
N LYS A 10 11.15 -14.28 -11.75
CA LYS A 10 12.52 -13.81 -11.54
C LYS A 10 12.70 -13.26 -10.13
N ARG A 11 13.81 -13.62 -9.49
CA ARG A 11 14.18 -13.11 -8.18
C ARG A 11 14.42 -11.60 -8.24
N ALA A 12 13.90 -10.87 -7.26
CA ALA A 12 14.06 -9.41 -7.19
C ALA A 12 14.14 -8.92 -5.74
N ALA A 13 14.71 -7.73 -5.58
CA ALA A 13 14.79 -7.00 -4.32
C ALA A 13 14.05 -5.67 -4.41
N GLY A 14 13.41 -5.28 -3.31
CA GLY A 14 12.56 -4.11 -3.24
C GLY A 14 12.61 -3.37 -1.93
N VAL A 15 11.94 -2.23 -1.93
CA VAL A 15 11.76 -1.38 -0.76
C VAL A 15 10.29 -1.07 -0.52
N LEU A 16 9.86 -1.16 0.74
CA LEU A 16 8.57 -0.68 1.21
C LEU A 16 8.73 0.75 1.74
N MET A 17 8.17 1.71 1.01
CA MET A 17 8.11 3.11 1.42
C MET A 17 6.90 3.80 0.82
N HIS A 18 6.03 4.37 1.64
CA HIS A 18 4.91 5.16 1.11
C HIS A 18 5.38 6.55 0.67
N PRO A 19 4.83 7.15 -0.41
CA PRO A 19 5.26 8.47 -0.87
C PRO A 19 5.13 9.58 0.18
N THR A 20 4.19 9.48 1.13
CA THR A 20 4.08 10.46 2.23
C THR A 20 5.34 10.56 3.08
N SER A 21 6.15 9.49 3.12
CA SER A 21 7.40 9.42 3.86
C SER A 21 8.59 10.02 3.13
N LEU A 22 8.44 10.50 1.89
CA LEU A 22 9.53 11.18 1.17
C LEU A 22 9.93 12.49 1.88
N SER A 23 11.23 12.80 1.82
CA SER A 23 11.84 13.93 2.55
C SER A 23 11.42 15.30 1.98
N LYS A 24 11.28 15.39 0.66
CA LYS A 24 10.79 16.59 -0.03
C LYS A 24 9.27 16.65 -0.02
N GLY A 25 8.73 17.85 -0.22
CA GLY A 25 7.30 18.12 -0.31
C GLY A 25 6.85 19.20 0.66
N HIS A 26 5.55 19.52 0.61
CA HIS A 26 4.97 20.69 1.26
C HIS A 26 4.26 20.29 2.57
N GLY A 27 5.03 19.77 3.53
CA GLY A 27 4.54 19.21 4.81
C GLY A 27 4.17 17.72 4.78
N ILE A 28 4.18 17.11 3.60
CA ILE A 28 3.96 15.69 3.33
C ILE A 28 4.73 15.33 2.05
N GLY A 29 5.30 14.12 2.00
CA GLY A 29 5.92 13.63 0.77
C GLY A 29 4.90 13.46 -0.36
N ASP A 30 5.33 13.71 -1.59
CA ASP A 30 4.51 13.64 -2.81
C ASP A 30 5.24 12.94 -3.96
N ILE A 31 4.55 12.74 -5.09
CA ILE A 31 5.07 11.99 -6.25
C ILE A 31 5.97 12.81 -7.18
N GLY A 32 6.44 13.97 -6.74
CA GLY A 32 7.26 14.89 -7.51
C GLY A 32 8.77 14.62 -7.44
N PRO A 33 9.60 15.68 -7.31
CA PRO A 33 11.07 15.55 -7.31
C PRO A 33 11.62 14.60 -6.24
N GLY A 34 10.96 14.51 -5.08
CA GLY A 34 11.35 13.60 -4.00
C GLY A 34 11.27 12.12 -4.42
N ALA A 35 10.20 11.75 -5.13
CA ALA A 35 10.01 10.40 -5.63
C ALA A 35 11.04 10.03 -6.70
N ARG A 36 11.33 10.95 -7.62
CA ARG A 36 12.37 10.78 -8.65
C ARG A 36 13.76 10.62 -8.04
N HIS A 37 14.09 11.41 -7.01
CA HIS A 37 15.34 11.26 -6.27
C HIS A 37 15.43 9.90 -5.57
N PHE A 38 14.34 9.42 -4.97
CA PHE A 38 14.29 8.11 -4.35
C PHE A 38 14.49 6.97 -5.35
N MET A 39 13.85 7.02 -6.52
CA MET A 39 14.07 6.05 -7.60
C MET A 39 15.54 6.01 -8.04
N ASN A 40 16.18 7.17 -8.21
CA ASN A 40 17.61 7.22 -8.53
C ASN A 40 18.47 6.53 -7.46
N TRP A 41 18.12 6.67 -6.17
CA TRP A 41 18.78 5.95 -5.09
C TRP A 41 18.50 4.44 -5.14
N MET A 42 17.27 4.03 -5.42
CA MET A 42 16.89 2.62 -5.60
C MET A 42 17.68 1.95 -6.72
N SER A 43 17.78 2.61 -7.89
CA SER A 43 18.54 2.15 -9.05
C SER A 43 20.02 1.94 -8.69
N LYS A 44 20.62 2.88 -7.94
CA LYS A 44 22.00 2.72 -7.41
C LYS A 44 22.13 1.57 -6.41
N ALA A 45 21.08 1.30 -5.64
CA ALA A 45 21.02 0.18 -4.69
C ALA A 45 20.70 -1.18 -5.35
N GLY A 46 20.39 -1.21 -6.65
CA GLY A 46 19.97 -2.42 -7.37
C GLY A 46 18.53 -2.88 -7.04
N LEU A 47 17.73 -2.04 -6.39
CA LEU A 47 16.35 -2.34 -6.02
C LEU A 47 15.42 -2.08 -7.22
N SER A 48 14.59 -3.06 -7.57
CA SER A 48 13.71 -3.01 -8.76
C SER A 48 12.22 -3.09 -8.43
N LEU A 49 11.85 -3.06 -7.15
CA LEU A 49 10.47 -3.06 -6.68
C LEU A 49 10.28 -1.93 -5.67
N TRP A 50 9.33 -1.03 -5.93
CA TRP A 50 8.89 -0.03 -4.97
C TRP A 50 7.49 -0.35 -4.48
N GLN A 51 7.38 -0.90 -3.27
CA GLN A 51 6.11 -1.16 -2.64
C GLN A 51 5.60 0.04 -1.84
N MET A 52 4.32 0.33 -2.01
CA MET A 52 3.62 1.43 -1.36
C MET A 52 2.38 0.92 -0.63
N LEU A 53 1.90 1.71 0.33
CA LEU A 53 0.57 1.56 0.93
C LEU A 53 -0.51 2.11 -0.02
N PRO A 54 -1.82 1.95 0.29
CA PRO A 54 -2.88 2.47 -0.55
C PRO A 54 -2.76 3.98 -0.78
N ILE A 55 -3.11 4.42 -1.99
CA ILE A 55 -2.90 5.80 -2.48
C ILE A 55 -4.21 6.58 -2.68
N GLY A 56 -5.32 6.03 -2.20
CA GLY A 56 -6.63 6.68 -2.26
C GLY A 56 -6.81 7.74 -1.16
N PRO A 57 -7.84 8.59 -1.26
CA PRO A 57 -8.13 9.61 -0.25
C PRO A 57 -8.24 9.01 1.15
N ILE A 58 -7.40 9.48 2.08
CA ILE A 58 -7.33 8.93 3.44
C ILE A 58 -8.59 9.30 4.23
N GLY A 59 -9.08 8.34 5.01
CA GLY A 59 -10.18 8.56 5.94
C GLY A 59 -9.71 8.65 7.39
N ARG A 60 -10.42 7.96 8.28
CA ARG A 60 -10.24 8.07 9.73
C ARG A 60 -8.80 7.80 10.16
N GLY A 61 -8.28 8.64 11.06
CA GLY A 61 -6.94 8.49 11.63
C GLY A 61 -5.80 8.71 10.63
N ASN A 62 -6.06 9.29 9.45
CA ASN A 62 -5.14 9.39 8.32
C ASN A 62 -4.68 8.02 7.79
N SER A 63 -5.45 6.96 8.05
CA SER A 63 -5.12 5.61 7.61
C SER A 63 -5.37 5.46 6.11
N PRO A 64 -4.37 5.03 5.32
CA PRO A 64 -4.58 4.70 3.91
C PRO A 64 -5.48 3.45 3.72
N TYR A 65 -5.69 2.63 4.76
CA TYR A 65 -6.60 1.47 4.72
C TYR A 65 -8.06 1.83 5.02
N SER A 66 -8.30 3.06 5.45
CA SER A 66 -9.66 3.60 5.65
C SER A 66 -9.99 4.57 4.52
N GLY A 67 -9.79 4.14 3.27
CA GLY A 67 -9.93 4.98 2.09
C GLY A 67 -11.37 5.46 1.87
N ARG A 68 -11.53 6.73 1.49
CA ARG A 68 -12.84 7.35 1.18
C ARG A 68 -13.29 7.13 -0.27
N SER A 69 -12.48 6.47 -1.08
CA SER A 69 -12.84 5.98 -2.42
C SER A 69 -11.94 4.82 -2.81
N ALA A 70 -12.50 3.79 -3.45
CA ALA A 70 -11.73 2.70 -4.05
C ALA A 70 -11.02 3.11 -5.35
N PHE A 71 -11.39 4.27 -5.92
CA PHE A 71 -10.97 4.70 -7.24
C PHE A 71 -10.16 5.99 -7.22
N ALA A 72 -10.55 7.00 -6.46
CA ALA A 72 -9.85 8.29 -6.44
C ALA A 72 -8.41 8.16 -5.94
N GLY A 73 -7.55 9.12 -6.28
CA GLY A 73 -6.22 9.32 -5.71
C GLY A 73 -6.23 10.39 -4.61
N GLU A 74 -5.34 10.25 -3.62
CA GLU A 74 -5.18 11.23 -2.53
C GLU A 74 -4.57 12.55 -3.05
N PRO A 75 -5.31 13.67 -2.96
CA PRO A 75 -4.82 14.98 -3.43
C PRO A 75 -3.51 15.42 -2.77
N LEU A 76 -3.23 15.01 -1.53
CA LEU A 76 -1.97 15.34 -0.86
C LEU A 76 -0.72 14.75 -1.51
N LEU A 77 -0.87 13.73 -2.36
CA LEU A 77 0.23 13.13 -3.10
C LEU A 77 0.57 13.88 -4.39
N ILE A 78 -0.24 14.84 -4.83
CA ILE A 78 0.04 15.67 -6.01
C ILE A 78 1.25 16.57 -5.73
N SER A 79 2.23 16.58 -6.64
CA SER A 79 3.36 17.48 -6.56
C SER A 79 2.98 18.90 -7.00
N LEU A 80 3.18 19.86 -6.10
CA LEU A 80 3.05 21.29 -6.43
C LEU A 80 4.24 21.79 -7.26
N ASP A 81 5.41 21.16 -7.14
CA ASP A 81 6.57 21.46 -7.96
C ASP A 81 6.30 21.16 -9.43
N ASP A 82 5.74 19.99 -9.72
CA ASP A 82 5.39 19.60 -11.09
C ASP A 82 4.28 20.53 -11.66
N LEU A 83 3.33 20.97 -10.83
CA LEU A 83 2.34 21.98 -11.23
C LEU A 83 2.96 23.36 -11.52
N ALA A 84 4.02 23.74 -10.81
CA ALA A 84 4.76 24.96 -11.09
C ALA A 84 5.60 24.85 -12.37
N GLU A 85 6.18 23.67 -12.64
CA GLU A 85 6.85 23.36 -13.92
C GLU A 85 5.88 23.40 -15.09
N ASP A 86 4.64 22.98 -14.87
CA ASP A 86 3.55 23.08 -15.84
C ASP A 86 3.01 24.51 -16.05
N GLY A 87 3.46 25.48 -15.27
CA GLY A 87 2.97 26.87 -15.33
C GLY A 87 1.54 27.05 -14.79
N LEU A 88 1.01 26.08 -14.04
CA LEU A 88 -0.26 26.21 -13.33
C LEU A 88 -0.08 26.90 -11.96
N LEU A 89 1.14 26.87 -11.42
CA LEU A 89 1.54 27.57 -10.21
C LEU A 89 2.86 28.32 -10.43
N THR A 90 3.20 29.21 -9.51
CA THR A 90 4.52 29.86 -9.50
C THR A 90 5.41 29.26 -8.40
N ARG A 91 6.73 29.24 -8.59
CA ARG A 91 7.69 28.81 -7.54
C ARG A 91 7.51 29.59 -6.24
N ARG A 92 7.13 30.87 -6.32
CA ARG A 92 6.83 31.70 -5.15
C ARG A 92 5.60 31.21 -4.38
N SER A 93 4.51 30.85 -5.08
CA SER A 93 3.24 30.43 -4.46
C SER A 93 3.34 29.10 -3.70
N ILE A 94 4.30 28.26 -4.07
CA ILE A 94 4.52 26.93 -3.48
C ILE A 94 5.61 26.91 -2.41
N ARG A 95 6.24 28.04 -2.07
CA ARG A 95 7.26 28.06 -1.00
C ARG A 95 6.69 27.44 0.27
N CYS A 96 7.29 26.33 0.72
CA CYS A 96 6.83 25.61 1.90
C CYS A 96 6.99 26.49 3.15
N PRO A 97 5.94 26.66 3.96
CA PRO A 97 6.03 27.27 5.28
C PRO A 97 7.00 26.50 6.19
N ASP A 98 7.76 27.23 7.02
CA ASP A 98 8.77 26.64 7.92
C ASP A 98 8.13 25.68 8.94
N ASP A 99 6.90 25.97 9.38
CA ASP A 99 6.15 25.13 10.33
C ASP A 99 5.70 23.79 9.73
N LEU A 100 5.82 23.60 8.42
CA LEU A 100 5.57 22.32 7.74
C LEU A 100 6.83 21.48 7.54
N ALA A 101 8.03 22.03 7.75
CA ALA A 101 9.31 21.36 7.54
C ALA A 101 9.76 20.51 8.76
N THR A 102 8.84 19.76 9.38
CA THR A 102 9.03 19.19 10.73
C THR A 102 9.47 17.72 10.79
N GLY A 103 10.03 17.14 9.71
CA GLY A 103 10.49 15.74 9.67
C GLY A 103 9.41 14.67 9.90
N ARG A 104 8.14 15.06 10.06
CA ARG A 104 6.95 14.23 10.18
C ARG A 104 5.82 14.82 9.36
N THR A 105 4.89 13.97 8.92
CA THR A 105 3.72 14.42 8.16
C THR A 105 2.75 15.17 9.08
N ARG A 106 2.47 16.44 8.75
CA ARG A 106 1.43 17.26 9.41
C ARG A 106 0.17 17.30 8.56
N TYR A 107 -0.58 16.18 8.52
CA TYR A 107 -1.71 15.98 7.60
C TYR A 107 -2.68 17.17 7.48
N ALA A 108 -3.17 17.71 8.61
CA ALA A 108 -4.12 18.83 8.58
C ALA A 108 -3.52 20.11 7.98
N ALA A 109 -2.29 20.44 8.37
CA ALA A 109 -1.62 21.65 7.92
C ALA A 109 -1.15 21.52 6.45
N ALA A 110 -0.64 20.35 6.07
CA ALA A 110 -0.33 20.00 4.68
C ALA A 110 -1.58 20.06 3.80
N ARG A 111 -2.74 19.55 4.28
CA ARG A 111 -4.01 19.64 3.55
C ARG A 111 -4.46 21.07 3.34
N ARG A 112 -4.47 21.90 4.38
CA ARG A 112 -4.80 23.31 4.26
C ARG A 112 -3.89 24.02 3.24
N PHE A 113 -2.59 23.75 3.28
CA PHE A 113 -1.64 24.34 2.34
C PHE A 113 -1.87 23.85 0.91
N LYS A 114 -1.81 22.53 0.67
CA LYS A 114 -1.86 21.95 -0.67
C LYS A 114 -3.20 22.16 -1.35
N MET A 115 -4.33 22.01 -0.64
CA MET A 115 -5.65 22.20 -1.24
C MET A 115 -5.86 23.64 -1.72
N ALA A 116 -5.38 24.65 -0.99
CA ALA A 116 -5.44 26.04 -1.44
C ALA A 116 -4.67 26.24 -2.77
N ARG A 117 -3.50 25.59 -2.93
CA ARG A 117 -2.71 25.70 -4.17
C ARG A 117 -3.31 24.88 -5.30
N LEU A 118 -3.95 23.75 -5.00
CA LEU A 118 -4.70 22.99 -6.01
C LEU A 118 -5.88 23.80 -6.55
N LYS A 119 -6.54 24.57 -5.69
CA LYS A 119 -7.56 25.54 -6.12
C LYS A 119 -6.98 26.65 -7.01
N ASP A 120 -5.85 27.25 -6.62
CA ASP A 120 -5.18 28.26 -7.46
C ASP A 120 -4.79 27.69 -8.84
N ALA A 121 -4.27 26.45 -8.84
CA ALA A 121 -3.92 25.73 -10.06
C ALA A 121 -5.15 25.42 -10.94
N PHE A 122 -6.29 25.11 -10.33
CA PHE A 122 -7.56 24.91 -11.02
C PHE A 122 -8.05 26.20 -11.68
N ASP A 123 -8.01 27.33 -10.96
CA ASP A 123 -8.42 28.64 -11.48
C ASP A 123 -7.53 29.04 -12.69
N GLN A 124 -6.24 28.72 -12.65
CA GLN A 124 -5.34 28.90 -13.79
C GLN A 124 -5.60 27.90 -14.92
N PHE A 125 -5.88 26.64 -14.60
CA PHE A 125 -6.17 25.59 -15.58
C PHE A 125 -7.41 25.94 -16.42
N ARG A 126 -8.48 26.43 -15.79
CA ARG A 126 -9.72 26.86 -16.46
C ARG A 126 -9.51 27.96 -17.49
N ARG A 127 -8.58 28.88 -17.24
CA ARG A 127 -8.22 29.98 -18.15
C ARG A 127 -7.30 29.52 -19.28
N SER A 128 -6.67 28.36 -19.13
CA SER A 128 -5.72 27.81 -20.10
C SER A 128 -6.41 26.94 -21.16
N ASN A 129 -5.77 26.77 -22.32
CA ASN A 129 -6.21 25.80 -23.33
C ASN A 129 -6.12 24.33 -22.85
N ARG A 130 -5.44 24.05 -21.72
CA ARG A 130 -5.32 22.69 -21.16
C ARG A 130 -6.68 22.11 -20.75
N ALA A 131 -7.61 22.95 -20.29
CA ALA A 131 -8.99 22.55 -19.98
C ALA A 131 -9.78 22.06 -21.20
N ARG A 132 -9.34 22.41 -22.41
CA ARG A 132 -9.94 21.97 -23.68
C ARG A 132 -9.15 20.83 -24.34
N SER A 133 -8.07 20.37 -23.69
CA SER A 133 -7.21 19.33 -24.25
C SER A 133 -7.96 18.02 -24.44
N ARG A 134 -7.56 17.26 -25.47
CA ARG A 134 -8.09 15.91 -25.69
C ARG A 134 -7.82 15.00 -24.50
N ARG A 135 -6.63 15.08 -23.91
CA ARG A 135 -6.23 14.28 -22.74
C ARG A 135 -7.16 14.47 -21.54
N TYR A 136 -7.56 15.72 -21.26
CA TYR A 136 -8.52 15.99 -20.18
C TYR A 136 -9.91 15.41 -20.50
N ARG A 137 -10.42 15.62 -21.72
CA ARG A 137 -11.73 15.08 -22.15
C ARG A 137 -11.76 13.55 -22.13
N ASP A 138 -10.70 12.91 -22.58
CA ASP A 138 -10.59 11.45 -22.58
C ASP A 138 -10.56 10.92 -21.14
N PHE A 139 -9.78 11.56 -20.24
CA PHE A 139 -9.79 11.21 -18.81
C PHE A 139 -11.20 11.29 -18.20
N VAL A 140 -11.92 12.40 -18.41
CA VAL A 140 -13.29 12.57 -17.87
C VAL A 140 -14.21 11.49 -18.41
N LYS A 141 -14.17 11.23 -19.72
CA LYS A 141 -15.02 10.23 -20.37
C LYS A 141 -14.75 8.81 -19.86
N GLU A 142 -13.49 8.43 -19.78
CA GLU A 142 -13.06 7.08 -19.38
C GLU A 142 -13.33 6.79 -17.90
N ASN A 143 -13.26 7.81 -17.05
CA ASN A 143 -13.37 7.68 -15.59
C ASN A 143 -14.76 8.05 -15.05
N ARG A 144 -15.71 8.42 -15.92
CA ARG A 144 -17.05 8.88 -15.52
C ARG A 144 -17.76 7.95 -14.54
N TYR A 145 -17.58 6.63 -14.73
CA TYR A 145 -18.25 5.59 -13.92
C TYR A 145 -17.93 5.62 -12.42
N TRP A 146 -16.84 6.28 -12.01
CA TRP A 146 -16.50 6.48 -10.59
C TRP A 146 -16.30 7.95 -10.24
N LEU A 147 -15.98 8.78 -11.23
CA LEU A 147 -15.68 10.19 -11.02
C LEU A 147 -16.94 10.99 -10.68
N ASP A 148 -18.08 10.68 -11.30
CA ASP A 148 -19.37 11.30 -10.98
C ASP A 148 -19.73 11.03 -9.51
N ASP A 149 -19.63 9.76 -9.08
CA ASP A 149 -19.86 9.32 -7.69
C ASP A 149 -18.90 9.99 -6.69
N TRP A 150 -17.63 10.12 -7.06
CA TRP A 150 -16.64 10.82 -6.24
C TRP A 150 -17.01 12.30 -6.08
N CYS A 151 -17.39 13.00 -7.15
CA CYS A 151 -17.74 14.42 -7.07
C CYS A 151 -18.97 14.66 -6.20
N LEU A 152 -19.99 13.78 -6.30
CA LEU A 152 -21.17 13.82 -5.43
C LEU A 152 -20.81 13.62 -3.96
N PHE A 153 -19.91 12.68 -3.66
CA PHE A 153 -19.48 12.38 -2.30
C PHE A 153 -18.54 13.45 -1.71
N ALA A 154 -17.55 13.90 -2.47
CA ALA A 154 -16.54 14.85 -2.03
C ALA A 154 -17.14 16.24 -1.78
N GLY A 155 -18.19 16.59 -2.53
CA GLY A 155 -18.84 17.90 -2.48
C GLY A 155 -17.97 19.02 -3.05
N GLY A 156 -18.41 20.27 -2.87
CA GLY A 156 -17.73 21.45 -3.45
C GLY A 156 -17.97 21.60 -4.95
N ASP A 157 -17.03 22.25 -5.64
CA ASP A 157 -17.07 22.43 -7.10
C ASP A 157 -16.69 21.10 -7.82
N PRO A 158 -17.61 20.47 -8.57
CA PRO A 158 -17.32 19.22 -9.28
C PRO A 158 -16.17 19.35 -10.30
N ASP A 159 -16.05 20.49 -10.98
CA ASP A 159 -14.98 20.69 -11.97
C ASP A 159 -13.61 20.75 -11.30
N GLU A 160 -13.54 21.29 -10.07
CA GLU A 160 -12.32 21.28 -9.26
C GLU A 160 -11.95 19.84 -8.85
N GLN A 161 -12.93 19.04 -8.41
CA GLN A 161 -12.70 17.64 -8.05
C GLN A 161 -12.20 16.81 -9.24
N VAL A 162 -12.82 16.99 -10.41
CA VAL A 162 -12.39 16.36 -11.67
C VAL A 162 -10.96 16.76 -12.01
N PHE A 163 -10.64 18.06 -11.93
CA PHE A 163 -9.29 18.56 -12.18
C PHE A 163 -8.25 17.94 -11.24
N ILE A 164 -8.53 17.87 -9.94
CA ILE A 164 -7.62 17.27 -8.94
C ILE A 164 -7.33 15.81 -9.30
N GLN A 165 -8.35 15.03 -9.64
CA GLN A 165 -8.18 13.62 -10.02
C GLN A 165 -7.43 13.48 -11.35
N TYR A 166 -7.68 14.38 -12.33
CA TYR A 166 -6.93 14.43 -13.58
C TYR A 166 -5.44 14.71 -13.38
N VAL A 167 -5.11 15.67 -12.50
CA VAL A 167 -3.72 16.00 -12.15
C VAL A 167 -3.05 14.82 -11.46
N PHE A 168 -3.73 14.20 -10.48
CA PHE A 168 -3.23 13.01 -9.81
C PHE A 168 -2.93 11.89 -10.80
N ASP A 169 -3.88 11.53 -11.65
CA ASP A 169 -3.72 10.48 -12.66
C ASP A 169 -2.58 10.80 -13.63
N SER A 170 -2.48 12.04 -14.06
CA SER A 170 -1.43 12.49 -14.98
C SER A 170 -0.03 12.41 -14.37
N GLN A 171 0.15 12.87 -13.14
CA GLN A 171 1.42 12.78 -12.43
C GLN A 171 1.76 11.33 -12.06
N TRP A 172 0.76 10.52 -11.68
CA TRP A 172 0.98 9.11 -11.37
C TRP A 172 1.41 8.32 -12.60
N LYS A 173 0.78 8.53 -13.75
CA LYS A 173 1.19 7.92 -15.03
C LYS A 173 2.61 8.32 -15.40
N ALA A 174 2.99 9.59 -15.21
CA ALA A 174 4.36 10.05 -15.43
C ALA A 174 5.37 9.39 -14.47
N LEU A 175 5.02 9.28 -13.18
CA LEU A 175 5.82 8.58 -12.17
C LEU A 175 6.03 7.11 -12.54
N ARG A 176 4.95 6.39 -12.86
CA ARG A 176 5.01 4.97 -13.25
C ARG A 176 5.85 4.77 -14.50
N LYS A 177 5.68 5.62 -15.52
CA LYS A 177 6.50 5.57 -16.72
C LYS A 177 7.98 5.75 -16.36
N HIS A 178 8.31 6.76 -15.57
CA HIS A 178 9.68 7.03 -15.14
C HIS A 178 10.29 5.86 -14.34
N ALA A 179 9.51 5.24 -13.45
CA ALA A 179 9.93 4.05 -12.70
C ALA A 179 10.25 2.89 -13.67
N ASN A 180 9.34 2.60 -14.59
CA ASN A 180 9.49 1.51 -15.55
C ASN A 180 10.66 1.73 -16.51
N ASP A 181 10.89 2.97 -16.97
CA ASP A 181 12.05 3.34 -17.78
C ASP A 181 13.39 3.08 -17.04
N GLN A 182 13.39 3.10 -15.70
CA GLN A 182 14.53 2.73 -14.85
C GLN A 182 14.54 1.26 -14.41
N GLY A 183 13.60 0.43 -14.88
CA GLY A 183 13.47 -0.96 -14.46
C GLY A 183 12.91 -1.15 -13.04
N ILE A 184 12.30 -0.12 -12.46
CA ILE A 184 11.62 -0.16 -11.16
C ILE A 184 10.13 -0.40 -11.38
N ARG A 185 9.60 -1.48 -10.81
CA ARG A 185 8.16 -1.79 -10.81
C ARG A 185 7.49 -1.22 -9.57
N LEU A 186 6.32 -0.61 -9.75
CA LEU A 186 5.50 -0.12 -8.64
C LEU A 186 4.60 -1.25 -8.13
N VAL A 187 4.67 -1.52 -6.82
CA VAL A 187 3.84 -2.51 -6.14
C VAL A 187 2.84 -1.78 -5.26
N GLY A 188 1.57 -1.84 -5.65
CA GLY A 188 0.46 -1.24 -4.93
C GLY A 188 -0.07 -2.15 -3.83
N ASP A 189 -1.10 -1.65 -3.16
CA ASP A 189 -1.75 -2.31 -2.05
C ASP A 189 -3.24 -2.03 -2.10
N LEU A 190 -4.04 -3.10 -2.09
CA LEU A 190 -5.48 -3.05 -2.24
C LEU A 190 -6.13 -3.57 -0.95
N PRO A 191 -6.61 -2.67 -0.06
CA PRO A 191 -7.38 -3.03 1.12
C PRO A 191 -8.60 -3.85 0.70
N ILE A 192 -8.98 -4.89 1.44
CA ILE A 192 -10.18 -5.63 1.07
C ILE A 192 -11.44 -4.78 1.26
N PHE A 193 -11.52 -3.96 2.33
CA PHE A 193 -12.72 -3.22 2.71
C PHE A 193 -12.73 -1.75 2.27
N MET A 194 -13.87 -1.09 2.47
CA MET A 194 -14.09 0.34 2.26
C MET A 194 -14.60 0.99 3.55
N ASP A 195 -14.24 2.25 3.80
CA ASP A 195 -14.80 2.99 4.94
C ASP A 195 -16.31 3.24 4.76
N SER A 196 -17.06 3.31 5.86
CA SER A 196 -18.48 3.69 5.82
C SER A 196 -18.64 5.12 5.28
N ASP A 197 -17.70 6.02 5.59
CA ASP A 197 -17.62 7.36 5.02
C ASP A 197 -16.78 7.34 3.73
N SER A 198 -17.33 6.71 2.68
CA SER A 198 -16.72 6.65 1.36
C SER A 198 -17.73 6.88 0.24
N ALA A 199 -17.22 7.29 -0.93
CA ALA A 199 -18.02 7.40 -2.15
C ALA A 199 -18.65 6.06 -2.51
N ASP A 200 -17.89 4.96 -2.35
CA ASP A 200 -18.36 3.62 -2.67
C ASP A 200 -19.58 3.20 -1.83
N VAL A 201 -19.53 3.40 -0.50
CA VAL A 201 -20.64 3.02 0.38
C VAL A 201 -21.83 3.97 0.24
N THR A 202 -21.57 5.26 0.05
CA THR A 202 -22.63 6.28 -0.10
C THR A 202 -23.39 6.13 -1.41
N GLN A 203 -22.68 5.90 -2.53
CA GLN A 203 -23.29 5.89 -3.87
C GLN A 203 -23.76 4.49 -4.30
N HIS A 204 -23.20 3.42 -3.72
CA HIS A 204 -23.61 2.03 -3.99
C HIS A 204 -23.98 1.27 -2.71
N PRO A 205 -24.91 1.77 -1.88
CA PRO A 205 -25.25 1.16 -0.59
C PRO A 205 -25.77 -0.28 -0.73
N GLU A 206 -26.34 -0.64 -1.87
CA GLU A 206 -26.83 -1.98 -2.20
C GLU A 206 -25.72 -3.05 -2.26
N LEU A 207 -24.46 -2.64 -2.47
CA LEU A 207 -23.29 -3.51 -2.47
C LEU A 207 -22.78 -3.84 -1.06
N PHE A 208 -23.36 -3.22 -0.02
CA PHE A 208 -22.93 -3.34 1.38
C PHE A 208 -24.06 -3.83 2.29
N ALA A 209 -23.68 -4.47 3.40
CA ALA A 209 -24.61 -5.02 4.38
C ALA A 209 -25.11 -3.93 5.35
N LEU A 210 -25.93 -3.02 4.85
CA LEU A 210 -26.49 -1.89 5.60
C LEU A 210 -27.93 -2.15 6.09
N ASP A 211 -28.34 -1.43 7.13
CA ASP A 211 -29.72 -1.32 7.58
C ASP A 211 -30.49 -0.21 6.84
N ARG A 212 -31.78 -0.06 7.15
CA ARG A 212 -32.64 0.94 6.49
C ARG A 212 -32.21 2.39 6.77
N SER A 213 -31.40 2.61 7.81
CA SER A 213 -30.82 3.93 8.14
C SER A 213 -29.46 4.16 7.49
N GLY A 214 -28.97 3.22 6.67
CA GLY A 214 -27.66 3.29 6.03
C GLY A 214 -26.50 2.90 6.95
N LYS A 215 -26.77 2.36 8.14
CA LYS A 215 -25.71 1.94 9.07
C LYS A 215 -25.30 0.48 8.83
N PRO A 216 -24.03 0.11 9.07
CA PRO A 216 -23.60 -1.28 8.95
C PRO A 216 -24.40 -2.21 9.88
N LYS A 217 -24.93 -3.32 9.36
CA LYS A 217 -25.50 -4.41 10.17
C LYS A 217 -24.42 -5.24 10.86
N TRP A 218 -23.31 -5.41 10.14
CA TRP A 218 -22.15 -6.16 10.55
C TRP A 218 -20.91 -5.34 10.26
N LEU A 219 -20.00 -5.31 11.22
CA LEU A 219 -18.72 -4.65 11.13
C LEU A 219 -17.64 -5.67 10.75
N THR A 220 -16.58 -5.14 10.15
CA THR A 220 -15.38 -5.89 9.83
C THR A 220 -14.40 -5.90 11.01
N GLY A 221 -13.59 -6.94 11.06
CA GLY A 221 -12.54 -7.09 12.03
C GLY A 221 -11.86 -8.43 11.90
N VAL A 222 -11.05 -8.75 12.91
CA VAL A 222 -10.44 -10.08 13.09
C VAL A 222 -10.63 -10.55 14.53
N PRO A 223 -10.71 -11.87 14.75
CA PRO A 223 -10.77 -12.42 16.10
C PRO A 223 -9.49 -12.07 16.90
N PRO A 224 -9.49 -12.28 18.22
CA PRO A 224 -8.29 -12.18 19.03
C PRO A 224 -7.13 -13.01 18.46
N ASP A 225 -5.94 -12.42 18.49
CA ASP A 225 -4.68 -13.02 18.03
C ASP A 225 -3.52 -12.60 18.95
N SER A 226 -2.29 -12.93 18.56
CA SER A 226 -1.07 -12.56 19.29
C SER A 226 -0.82 -11.05 19.35
N PHE A 227 -1.43 -10.25 18.47
CA PHE A 227 -1.32 -8.79 18.45
C PHE A 227 -2.40 -8.11 19.29
N SER A 228 -3.60 -8.70 19.37
CA SER A 228 -4.72 -8.13 20.11
C SER A 228 -5.54 -9.17 20.86
N ARG A 229 -5.55 -9.07 22.19
CA ARG A 229 -6.39 -9.90 23.09
C ARG A 229 -7.88 -9.73 22.85
N ASN A 230 -8.31 -8.61 22.24
CA ASN A 230 -9.73 -8.30 21.99
C ASN A 230 -10.11 -8.44 20.50
N GLY A 231 -9.20 -8.95 19.68
CA GLY A 231 -9.28 -8.84 18.23
C GLY A 231 -9.17 -7.39 17.78
N GLN A 232 -9.34 -7.15 16.48
CA GLN A 232 -9.30 -5.80 15.94
C GLN A 232 -10.64 -5.49 15.29
N LEU A 233 -11.29 -4.43 15.76
CA LEU A 233 -12.55 -3.95 15.18
C LEU A 233 -12.24 -2.79 14.24
N TRP A 234 -12.41 -3.02 12.94
CA TRP A 234 -12.04 -2.04 11.90
C TRP A 234 -13.17 -1.08 11.55
N ASN A 235 -14.41 -1.43 11.90
CA ASN A 235 -15.61 -0.58 11.74
C ASN A 235 -16.01 -0.27 10.28
N HIS A 236 -15.56 -1.09 9.33
CA HIS A 236 -16.06 -1.03 7.95
C HIS A 236 -17.34 -1.87 7.80
N PRO A 237 -18.23 -1.56 6.84
CA PRO A 237 -19.35 -2.43 6.53
C PRO A 237 -18.86 -3.73 5.85
N GLN A 238 -19.59 -4.81 6.08
CA GLN A 238 -19.41 -6.04 5.30
C GLN A 238 -20.01 -5.89 3.89
N TYR A 239 -19.50 -6.65 2.93
CA TYR A 239 -20.06 -6.70 1.58
C TYR A 239 -21.38 -7.50 1.53
N ARG A 240 -22.32 -7.05 0.70
CA ARG A 240 -23.46 -7.87 0.29
C ARG A 240 -23.07 -8.71 -0.92
N TRP A 241 -22.26 -9.75 -0.70
CA TRP A 241 -21.69 -10.61 -1.74
C TRP A 241 -22.67 -11.07 -2.84
N PRO A 242 -23.94 -11.43 -2.55
CA PRO A 242 -24.90 -11.72 -3.61
C PRO A 242 -25.12 -10.56 -4.59
N ALA A 243 -25.23 -9.31 -4.11
CA ALA A 243 -25.40 -8.15 -4.99
C ALA A 243 -24.20 -7.95 -5.92
N HIS A 244 -22.98 -8.16 -5.42
CA HIS A 244 -21.76 -8.15 -6.26
C HIS A 244 -21.78 -9.24 -7.33
N ARG A 245 -22.34 -10.42 -7.03
CA ARG A 245 -22.51 -11.48 -8.02
C ARG A 245 -23.60 -11.13 -9.04
N ASP A 246 -24.71 -10.54 -8.61
CA ASP A 246 -25.83 -10.14 -9.45
C ASP A 246 -25.41 -9.09 -10.49
N GLU A 247 -24.56 -8.13 -10.11
CA GLU A 247 -23.92 -7.21 -11.07
C GLU A 247 -22.68 -7.78 -11.78
N ASN A 248 -22.50 -9.11 -11.73
CA ASN A 248 -21.42 -9.85 -12.36
C ASN A 248 -20.03 -9.26 -12.04
N TRP A 249 -19.78 -9.02 -10.77
CA TRP A 249 -18.51 -8.54 -10.22
C TRP A 249 -18.03 -7.22 -10.82
N ARG A 250 -18.93 -6.36 -11.30
CA ARG A 250 -18.58 -5.13 -12.03
C ARG A 250 -17.76 -4.16 -11.19
N TRP A 251 -18.19 -3.85 -9.96
CA TRP A 251 -17.47 -2.95 -9.04
C TRP A 251 -16.07 -3.48 -8.73
N TRP A 252 -15.94 -4.76 -8.36
CA TRP A 252 -14.64 -5.38 -8.12
C TRP A 252 -13.74 -5.41 -9.36
N THR A 253 -14.30 -5.71 -10.54
CA THR A 253 -13.54 -5.69 -11.80
C THR A 253 -12.99 -4.29 -12.06
N ALA A 254 -13.81 -3.26 -11.89
CA ALA A 254 -13.40 -1.87 -12.07
C ALA A 254 -12.34 -1.46 -11.05
N ARG A 255 -12.50 -1.85 -9.77
CA ARG A 255 -11.55 -1.57 -8.70
C ARG A 255 -10.17 -2.17 -8.99
N PHE A 256 -10.13 -3.44 -9.41
CA PHE A 256 -8.87 -4.08 -9.78
C PHE A 256 -8.25 -3.47 -11.05
N ARG A 257 -9.05 -3.14 -12.06
CA ARG A 257 -8.56 -2.46 -13.27
C ARG A 257 -7.90 -1.12 -12.91
N GLN A 258 -8.59 -0.28 -12.14
CA GLN A 258 -8.07 1.02 -11.71
C GLN A 258 -6.75 0.89 -10.94
N ALA A 259 -6.62 -0.13 -10.09
CA ALA A 259 -5.40 -0.39 -9.37
C ALA A 259 -4.26 -0.87 -10.30
N LEU A 260 -4.54 -1.75 -11.27
CA LEU A 260 -3.56 -2.25 -12.24
C LEU A 260 -3.15 -1.19 -13.29
N ASP A 261 -3.98 -0.17 -13.51
CA ASP A 261 -3.60 1.01 -14.31
C ASP A 261 -2.54 1.86 -13.58
N ARG A 262 -2.47 1.78 -12.25
CA ARG A 262 -1.55 2.55 -11.40
C ARG A 262 -0.30 1.77 -10.99
N PHE A 263 -0.36 0.44 -10.94
CA PHE A 263 0.70 -0.40 -10.40
C PHE A 263 0.99 -1.61 -11.31
N ASP A 264 2.22 -2.12 -11.24
CA ASP A 264 2.64 -3.30 -12.00
C ASP A 264 2.28 -4.60 -11.26
N ALA A 265 2.17 -4.56 -9.93
CA ALA A 265 1.68 -5.63 -9.09
C ALA A 265 0.88 -5.08 -7.90
N LEU A 266 0.03 -5.90 -7.29
CA LEU A 266 -0.80 -5.51 -6.15
C LEU A 266 -0.62 -6.48 -4.98
N ARG A 267 -0.37 -5.97 -3.77
CA ARG A 267 -0.68 -6.73 -2.56
C ARG A 267 -2.19 -6.71 -2.34
N LEU A 268 -2.80 -7.88 -2.19
CA LEU A 268 -4.19 -8.01 -1.82
C LEU A 268 -4.27 -8.24 -0.32
N ASP A 269 -4.65 -7.17 0.38
CA ASP A 269 -4.76 -7.12 1.83
C ASP A 269 -5.82 -8.09 2.36
N HIS A 270 -5.56 -8.69 3.52
CA HIS A 270 -6.45 -9.58 4.22
C HIS A 270 -6.99 -10.71 3.33
N PHE A 271 -6.09 -11.45 2.68
CA PHE A 271 -6.45 -12.43 1.64
C PHE A 271 -7.40 -13.53 2.15
N ILE A 272 -7.35 -13.86 3.45
CA ILE A 272 -8.32 -14.76 4.09
C ILE A 272 -9.77 -14.32 3.86
N GLY A 273 -10.03 -13.03 3.68
CA GLY A 273 -11.36 -12.49 3.38
C GLY A 273 -11.95 -12.92 2.05
N PHE A 274 -11.15 -13.46 1.12
CA PHE A 274 -11.62 -14.11 -0.11
C PHE A 274 -12.00 -15.59 0.10
N VAL A 275 -11.80 -16.13 1.30
CA VAL A 275 -12.33 -17.43 1.74
C VAL A 275 -13.46 -17.24 2.75
N ARG A 276 -13.23 -16.40 3.76
CA ARG A 276 -14.17 -16.15 4.86
C ARG A 276 -13.86 -14.84 5.59
N LEU A 277 -14.90 -14.19 6.10
CA LEU A 277 -14.80 -12.94 6.85
C LEU A 277 -15.32 -13.08 8.27
N TRP A 278 -14.70 -12.37 9.21
CA TRP A 278 -15.14 -12.30 10.59
C TRP A 278 -16.21 -11.21 10.72
N HIS A 279 -17.45 -11.63 10.92
CA HIS A 279 -18.59 -10.73 11.06
C HIS A 279 -18.78 -10.37 12.53
N VAL A 280 -18.62 -9.08 12.86
CA VAL A 280 -18.83 -8.57 14.21
C VAL A 280 -20.18 -7.83 14.26
N PRO A 281 -21.05 -8.05 15.28
CA PRO A 281 -22.28 -7.29 15.41
C PRO A 281 -22.03 -5.77 15.50
N ALA A 282 -22.89 -4.96 14.87
CA ALA A 282 -22.72 -3.50 14.86
C ALA A 282 -22.74 -2.83 16.25
N SER A 283 -23.37 -3.46 17.24
CA SER A 283 -23.40 -3.00 18.63
C SER A 283 -22.14 -3.36 19.43
N ALA A 284 -21.22 -4.15 18.86
CA ALA A 284 -20.06 -4.65 19.59
C ALA A 284 -19.02 -3.55 19.84
N ARG A 285 -18.42 -3.57 21.02
CA ARG A 285 -17.30 -2.68 21.39
C ARG A 285 -15.93 -3.26 21.03
N THR A 286 -15.86 -4.57 20.78
CA THR A 286 -14.63 -5.30 20.42
C THR A 286 -14.95 -6.36 19.36
N ALA A 287 -13.92 -6.90 18.71
CA ALA A 287 -14.08 -7.97 17.72
C ALA A 287 -14.08 -9.37 18.32
N ARG A 288 -14.07 -9.51 19.67
CA ARG A 288 -13.98 -10.80 20.36
C ARG A 288 -15.11 -11.78 19.98
N HIS A 289 -16.33 -11.27 19.83
CA HIS A 289 -17.53 -12.07 19.62
C HIS A 289 -18.11 -11.90 18.21
N GLY A 290 -17.30 -12.23 17.20
CA GLY A 290 -17.75 -12.33 15.82
C GLY A 290 -18.00 -13.78 15.38
N THR A 291 -18.27 -13.97 14.10
CA THR A 291 -18.43 -15.30 13.50
C THR A 291 -17.87 -15.32 12.09
N TRP A 292 -17.14 -16.39 11.74
CA TRP A 292 -16.66 -16.59 10.38
C TRP A 292 -17.82 -16.87 9.42
N ARG A 293 -17.88 -16.14 8.31
CA ARG A 293 -18.83 -16.34 7.21
C ARG A 293 -18.06 -16.57 5.91
N PRO A 294 -18.42 -17.59 5.11
CA PRO A 294 -17.74 -17.84 3.84
C PRO A 294 -17.97 -16.69 2.86
N THR A 295 -17.01 -16.49 1.96
CA THR A 295 -17.10 -15.50 0.88
C THR A 295 -16.92 -16.17 -0.49
N PRO A 296 -17.44 -15.57 -1.57
CA PRO A 296 -17.34 -16.11 -2.92
C PRO A 296 -16.02 -15.75 -3.61
N GLY A 297 -14.90 -15.64 -2.88
CA GLY A 297 -13.67 -15.09 -3.45
C GLY A 297 -13.07 -15.92 -4.59
N ARG A 298 -13.31 -17.24 -4.66
CA ARG A 298 -12.93 -18.05 -5.84
C ARG A 298 -13.65 -17.59 -7.11
N ASP A 299 -14.97 -17.40 -7.02
CA ASP A 299 -15.82 -16.95 -8.14
C ASP A 299 -15.39 -15.55 -8.61
N LEU A 300 -15.13 -14.66 -7.66
CA LEU A 300 -14.57 -13.34 -7.93
C LEU A 300 -13.19 -13.41 -8.62
N LEU A 301 -12.21 -14.10 -8.04
CA LEU A 301 -10.87 -14.22 -8.61
C LEU A 301 -10.88 -14.87 -10.01
N GLN A 302 -11.76 -15.86 -10.22
CA GLN A 302 -11.93 -16.47 -11.53
C GLN A 302 -12.49 -15.47 -12.54
N THR A 303 -13.47 -14.65 -12.13
CA THR A 303 -14.02 -13.58 -12.97
C THR A 303 -12.97 -12.50 -13.30
N LEU A 304 -12.20 -12.06 -12.31
CA LEU A 304 -11.11 -11.11 -12.50
C LEU A 304 -10.08 -11.66 -13.49
N ARG A 305 -9.65 -12.92 -13.34
CA ARG A 305 -8.70 -13.56 -14.27
C ARG A 305 -9.25 -13.65 -15.69
N ARG A 306 -10.55 -13.95 -15.87
CA ARG A 306 -11.20 -13.98 -17.20
C ARG A 306 -11.24 -12.59 -17.85
N ARG A 307 -11.45 -11.53 -17.07
CA ARG A 307 -11.68 -10.17 -17.59
C ARG A 307 -10.41 -9.33 -17.72
N LEU A 308 -9.43 -9.54 -16.85
CA LEU A 308 -8.21 -8.73 -16.75
C LEU A 308 -6.96 -9.51 -17.16
N GLY A 309 -7.09 -10.82 -17.43
CA GLY A 309 -5.97 -11.70 -17.74
C GLY A 309 -5.25 -12.20 -16.47
N PRO A 310 -3.99 -12.67 -16.60
CA PRO A 310 -3.18 -13.08 -15.45
C PRO A 310 -3.11 -11.98 -14.39
N LEU A 311 -3.31 -12.35 -13.12
CA LEU A 311 -3.39 -11.39 -12.01
C LEU A 311 -2.02 -11.24 -11.33
N PRO A 312 -1.35 -10.07 -11.38
CA PRO A 312 -0.07 -9.84 -10.72
C PRO A 312 -0.27 -9.52 -9.23
N ILE A 313 -0.86 -10.47 -8.49
CA ILE A 313 -1.27 -10.27 -7.09
C ILE A 313 -0.32 -11.01 -6.13
N ILE A 314 0.08 -10.33 -5.07
CA ILE A 314 0.67 -10.92 -3.86
C ILE A 314 -0.45 -11.09 -2.85
N ALA A 315 -0.65 -12.31 -2.34
CA ALA A 315 -1.63 -12.58 -1.30
C ALA A 315 -1.05 -12.22 0.07
N GLU A 316 -1.64 -11.27 0.78
CA GLU A 316 -1.39 -11.08 2.21
C GLU A 316 -2.12 -12.19 2.97
N ASP A 317 -1.42 -13.31 3.15
CA ASP A 317 -1.92 -14.56 3.73
C ASP A 317 -1.43 -14.78 5.18
N LEU A 318 -1.25 -13.68 5.92
CA LEU A 318 -0.80 -13.70 7.30
C LEU A 318 -1.96 -14.06 8.27
N GLY A 319 -1.62 -14.32 9.53
CA GLY A 319 -2.60 -14.65 10.57
C GLY A 319 -3.07 -16.11 10.52
N ALA A 320 -4.39 -16.34 10.54
CA ALA A 320 -5.00 -17.67 10.63
C ALA A 320 -4.86 -18.47 9.32
N LYS A 321 -3.67 -19.01 9.07
CA LYS A 321 -3.35 -19.90 7.95
C LYS A 321 -4.25 -21.14 8.04
N THR A 322 -5.09 -21.34 7.03
CA THR A 322 -5.93 -22.55 6.92
C THR A 322 -5.71 -23.19 5.56
N PRO A 323 -5.86 -24.51 5.42
CA PRO A 323 -5.73 -25.18 4.13
C PRO A 323 -6.63 -24.60 3.02
N ALA A 324 -7.77 -23.99 3.38
CA ALA A 324 -8.64 -23.32 2.41
C ALA A 324 -8.03 -22.04 1.83
N VAL A 325 -7.31 -21.26 2.65
CA VAL A 325 -6.59 -20.05 2.22
C VAL A 325 -5.41 -20.42 1.33
N ASP A 326 -4.61 -21.40 1.75
CA ASP A 326 -3.49 -21.90 0.95
C ASP A 326 -3.97 -22.44 -0.40
N ARG A 327 -5.03 -23.27 -0.41
CA ARG A 327 -5.61 -23.77 -1.66
C ARG A 327 -6.10 -22.65 -2.58
N LEU A 328 -6.76 -21.62 -2.05
CA LEU A 328 -7.22 -20.50 -2.89
C LEU A 328 -6.04 -19.74 -3.47
N ARG A 329 -4.99 -19.47 -2.68
CA ARG A 329 -3.76 -18.82 -3.13
C ARG A 329 -3.08 -19.63 -4.26
N ASP A 330 -2.87 -20.92 -4.03
CA ASP A 330 -2.11 -21.81 -4.92
C ASP A 330 -2.87 -22.14 -6.21
N ASP A 331 -4.20 -22.24 -6.15
CA ASP A 331 -5.05 -22.43 -7.32
C ASP A 331 -4.99 -21.26 -8.30
N PHE A 332 -4.67 -20.06 -7.82
CA PHE A 332 -4.49 -18.87 -8.63
C PHE A 332 -3.01 -18.51 -8.85
N GLY A 333 -2.07 -19.30 -8.33
CA GLY A 333 -0.64 -19.08 -8.51
C GLY A 333 -0.15 -17.78 -7.88
N LEU A 334 -0.73 -17.36 -6.75
CA LEU A 334 -0.38 -16.11 -6.07
C LEU A 334 0.77 -16.36 -5.08
N PRO A 335 1.86 -15.57 -5.06
CA PRO A 335 2.83 -15.64 -3.98
C PRO A 335 2.20 -15.18 -2.66
N GLY A 336 2.45 -15.95 -1.60
CA GLY A 336 2.14 -15.57 -0.22
C GLY A 336 3.23 -14.70 0.40
N MET A 337 3.01 -14.21 1.61
CA MET A 337 3.96 -13.39 2.35
C MET A 337 4.67 -14.18 3.45
N ARG A 338 5.94 -13.84 3.72
CA ARG A 338 6.71 -14.37 4.84
C ARG A 338 7.32 -13.23 5.64
N ILE A 339 7.17 -13.26 6.96
CA ILE A 339 7.57 -12.16 7.85
C ILE A 339 8.63 -12.64 8.83
N LEU A 340 9.89 -12.24 8.62
CA LEU A 340 11.03 -12.73 9.41
C LEU A 340 10.92 -12.37 10.89
N GLN A 341 10.31 -11.23 11.24
CA GLN A 341 10.06 -10.86 12.63
C GLN A 341 9.21 -11.88 13.41
N TRP A 342 8.52 -12.80 12.73
CA TRP A 342 7.72 -13.86 13.35
C TRP A 342 8.43 -15.21 13.37
N ALA A 343 9.57 -15.34 12.70
CA ALA A 343 10.26 -16.60 12.46
C ALA A 343 10.83 -17.26 13.73
N PHE A 344 11.27 -16.45 14.69
CA PHE A 344 12.19 -16.91 15.75
C PHE A 344 11.50 -17.36 17.04
N GLY A 345 10.17 -17.48 17.06
CA GLY A 345 9.41 -17.98 18.21
C GLY A 345 9.46 -19.51 18.40
N SER A 346 9.76 -20.27 17.34
CA SER A 346 9.81 -21.74 17.31
C SER A 346 10.78 -22.22 16.23
N THR A 347 11.30 -23.44 16.34
CA THR A 347 12.10 -24.09 15.29
C THR A 347 11.24 -24.62 14.14
N GLU A 348 9.97 -24.90 14.38
CA GLU A 348 8.99 -25.35 13.37
C GLU A 348 8.16 -24.17 12.88
N ASN A 349 8.83 -23.17 12.28
CA ASN A 349 8.18 -21.94 11.84
C ASN A 349 8.33 -21.72 10.34
N GLY A 350 7.20 -21.58 9.64
CA GLY A 350 7.17 -21.36 8.20
C GLY A 350 7.71 -20.00 7.73
N ASP A 351 7.94 -19.07 8.66
CA ASP A 351 8.57 -17.76 8.40
C ASP A 351 10.11 -17.79 8.57
N LEU A 352 10.70 -18.96 8.89
CA LEU A 352 12.15 -19.15 8.83
C LEU A 352 12.62 -19.28 7.36
N PRO A 353 13.73 -18.63 6.96
CA PRO A 353 14.18 -18.61 5.56
C PRO A 353 14.31 -19.97 4.88
N HIS A 354 14.80 -21.01 5.57
CA HIS A 354 14.93 -22.35 4.99
C HIS A 354 13.59 -23.04 4.70
N ASN A 355 12.49 -22.56 5.28
CA ASN A 355 11.13 -23.06 5.06
C ASN A 355 10.36 -22.25 4.01
N HIS A 356 10.95 -21.19 3.44
CA HIS A 356 10.26 -20.35 2.47
C HIS A 356 10.11 -21.07 1.13
N PRO A 357 8.89 -21.12 0.54
CA PRO A 357 8.74 -21.56 -0.83
C PRO A 357 9.30 -20.51 -1.78
N ALA A 358 9.69 -20.92 -3.00
CA ALA A 358 10.08 -19.97 -4.04
C ALA A 358 8.97 -18.96 -4.31
N GLN A 359 7.71 -19.42 -4.41
CA GLN A 359 6.54 -18.58 -4.67
C GLN A 359 6.06 -17.82 -3.41
N ALA A 360 6.94 -16.95 -2.90
CA ALA A 360 6.65 -16.07 -1.78
C ALA A 360 7.32 -14.71 -1.96
N VAL A 361 6.85 -13.75 -1.17
CA VAL A 361 7.50 -12.47 -0.94
C VAL A 361 7.91 -12.39 0.53
N VAL A 362 9.21 -12.29 0.78
CA VAL A 362 9.75 -12.19 2.15
C VAL A 362 9.93 -10.73 2.55
N TYR A 363 9.62 -10.45 3.81
CA TYR A 363 9.80 -9.16 4.45
C TYR A 363 10.50 -9.37 5.80
N PRO A 364 11.47 -8.53 6.20
CA PRO A 364 11.83 -8.39 7.60
C PRO A 364 10.59 -8.13 8.46
N GLY A 365 9.86 -7.08 8.11
CA GLY A 365 8.57 -6.68 8.65
C GLY A 365 7.83 -5.79 7.63
N THR A 366 6.56 -5.52 7.90
CA THR A 366 5.71 -4.62 7.13
C THR A 366 5.53 -3.29 7.87
N HIS A 367 4.76 -2.37 7.28
CA HIS A 367 4.39 -1.10 7.89
C HIS A 367 3.66 -1.22 9.25
N ASP A 368 3.06 -2.36 9.55
CA ASP A 368 2.40 -2.66 10.83
C ASP A 368 3.37 -3.17 11.91
N ASN A 369 4.53 -3.66 11.47
CA ASN A 369 5.56 -4.19 12.35
C ASN A 369 6.43 -3.06 12.94
N GLU A 370 7.22 -3.42 13.94
CA GLU A 370 8.26 -2.54 14.47
C GLU A 370 9.44 -2.47 13.49
N THR A 371 10.31 -1.47 13.59
CA THR A 371 11.62 -1.55 12.93
C THR A 371 12.37 -2.79 13.43
N ALA A 372 13.25 -3.39 12.63
CA ALA A 372 14.04 -4.53 13.08
C ALA A 372 14.86 -4.22 14.35
N SER A 373 15.34 -2.98 14.49
CA SER A 373 16.06 -2.49 15.67
C SER A 373 15.17 -2.43 16.91
N GLY A 374 13.89 -2.07 16.77
CA GLY A 374 12.93 -2.04 17.88
C GLY A 374 12.38 -3.41 18.22
N TRP A 375 12.12 -4.24 17.21
CA TRP A 375 11.70 -5.62 17.36
C TRP A 375 12.72 -6.43 18.18
N ALA A 376 14.01 -6.30 17.87
CA ALA A 376 15.06 -7.05 18.56
C ALA A 376 15.14 -6.73 20.07
N ARG A 377 14.73 -5.52 20.48
CA ARG A 377 14.65 -5.11 21.89
C ARG A 377 13.47 -5.73 22.64
N GLN A 378 12.47 -6.23 21.92
CA GLN A 378 11.23 -6.79 22.46
C GLN A 378 11.23 -8.33 22.51
N LEU A 379 12.26 -8.98 21.96
CA LEU A 379 12.36 -10.43 21.97
C LEU A 379 12.52 -10.99 23.38
N ASP A 380 11.80 -12.07 23.68
CA ASP A 380 12.07 -12.88 24.85
C ASP A 380 13.45 -13.57 24.74
N PRO A 381 14.08 -13.97 25.86
CA PRO A 381 15.43 -14.54 25.85
C PRO A 381 15.59 -15.78 24.95
N SER A 382 14.55 -16.61 24.80
CA SER A 382 14.61 -17.81 23.98
C SER A 382 14.61 -17.47 22.49
N SER A 383 13.74 -16.55 22.07
CA SER A 383 13.67 -16.08 20.69
C SER A 383 14.91 -15.27 20.30
N LYS A 384 15.47 -14.49 21.23
CA LYS A 384 16.72 -13.77 21.02
C LYS A 384 17.90 -14.72 20.76
N ARG A 385 18.07 -15.76 21.59
CA ARG A 385 19.11 -16.78 21.37
C ARG A 385 18.94 -17.51 20.03
N ARG A 386 17.71 -17.89 19.68
CA ARG A 386 17.42 -18.49 18.37
C ARG A 386 17.77 -17.56 17.21
N PHE A 387 17.38 -16.28 17.29
CA PHE A 387 17.73 -15.30 16.28
C PHE A 387 19.25 -15.14 16.13
N GLN A 388 19.99 -15.00 17.23
CA GLN A 388 21.45 -14.86 17.20
C GLN A 388 22.14 -16.10 16.64
N ALA A 389 21.73 -17.30 17.04
CA ALA A 389 22.27 -18.55 16.49
C ALA A 389 22.00 -18.68 14.99
N TYR A 390 20.83 -18.23 14.53
CA TYR A 390 20.44 -18.29 13.11
C TYR A 390 21.10 -17.21 12.26
N ALA A 391 21.22 -16.00 12.79
CA ALA A 391 21.60 -14.80 12.05
C ALA A 391 23.07 -14.42 12.22
N GLY A 392 23.77 -14.98 13.22
CA GLY A 392 25.11 -14.62 13.67
C GLY A 392 25.07 -13.71 14.90
N GLU A 393 25.90 -14.00 15.91
CA GLU A 393 25.84 -13.35 17.23
C GLU A 393 26.22 -11.86 17.21
N ASP A 394 27.20 -11.48 16.37
CA ASP A 394 27.78 -10.13 16.31
C ASP A 394 27.09 -9.19 15.30
N GLN A 395 25.93 -9.59 14.79
CA GLN A 395 25.29 -8.88 13.68
C GLN A 395 24.26 -7.86 14.17
N SER A 396 24.28 -6.65 13.61
CA SER A 396 23.22 -5.65 13.81
C SER A 396 21.87 -6.26 13.38
N PRO A 397 20.81 -6.25 14.22
CA PRO A 397 19.55 -6.91 13.88
C PRO A 397 18.92 -6.43 12.56
N PRO A 398 18.89 -5.12 12.23
CA PRO A 398 18.47 -4.65 10.91
C PRO A 398 19.30 -5.20 9.76
N GLU A 399 20.63 -5.19 9.86
CA GLU A 399 21.50 -5.71 8.80
C GLU A 399 21.34 -7.21 8.61
N ALA A 400 21.22 -7.95 9.71
CA ALA A 400 20.98 -9.39 9.68
C ALA A 400 19.62 -9.71 9.06
N MET A 401 18.56 -8.99 9.44
CA MET A 401 17.22 -9.14 8.87
C MET A 401 17.17 -8.85 7.37
N VAL A 402 17.82 -7.77 6.93
CA VAL A 402 17.93 -7.44 5.51
C VAL A 402 18.71 -8.54 4.78
N ARG A 403 19.82 -9.03 5.32
CA ARG A 403 20.58 -10.16 4.75
C ARG A 403 19.71 -11.40 4.62
N LEU A 404 19.01 -11.81 5.68
CA LEU A 404 18.15 -12.99 5.69
C LEU A 404 17.01 -12.87 4.66
N ALA A 405 16.42 -11.68 4.50
CA ALA A 405 15.41 -11.45 3.46
C ALA A 405 16.02 -11.59 2.06
N MET A 406 17.19 -10.98 1.82
CA MET A 406 17.85 -11.07 0.52
C MET A 406 18.32 -12.49 0.19
N THR A 407 18.82 -13.28 1.15
CA THR A 407 19.28 -14.65 0.89
C THR A 407 18.18 -15.72 0.92
N SER A 408 16.96 -15.36 1.32
CA SER A 408 15.77 -16.23 1.28
C SER A 408 15.53 -16.88 -0.10
N PRO A 409 15.01 -18.13 -0.16
CA PRO A 409 14.53 -18.77 -1.39
C PRO A 409 13.38 -18.03 -2.09
N ALA A 410 12.62 -17.20 -1.36
CA ALA A 410 11.47 -16.45 -1.88
C ALA A 410 11.83 -15.62 -3.13
N THR A 411 10.93 -15.61 -4.13
CA THR A 411 11.09 -14.87 -5.40
C THR A 411 11.38 -13.41 -5.11
N TRP A 412 10.58 -12.73 -4.28
CA TRP A 412 10.82 -11.32 -3.97
C TRP A 412 11.23 -11.14 -2.51
N ALA A 413 12.16 -10.21 -2.28
CA ALA A 413 12.52 -9.74 -0.95
C ALA A 413 12.26 -8.23 -0.89
N ILE A 414 11.38 -7.79 0.00
CA ILE A 414 11.02 -6.38 0.14
C ILE A 414 11.30 -5.94 1.57
N CYS A 415 12.18 -4.96 1.73
CA CYS A 415 12.57 -4.45 3.04
C CYS A 415 11.97 -3.06 3.28
N MET A 416 11.58 -2.76 4.52
CA MET A 416 11.21 -1.39 4.88
C MET A 416 12.41 -0.46 4.71
N THR A 417 12.18 0.78 4.28
CA THR A 417 13.24 1.80 4.22
C THR A 417 13.93 1.98 5.58
N GLN A 418 13.16 1.88 6.67
CA GLN A 418 13.68 1.94 8.04
C GLN A 418 14.77 0.89 8.29
N ASP A 419 14.55 -0.37 7.88
CA ASP A 419 15.52 -1.45 8.07
C ASP A 419 16.69 -1.33 7.10
N LEU A 420 16.43 -0.95 5.85
CA LEU A 420 17.50 -0.71 4.86
C LEU A 420 18.45 0.39 5.30
N LEU A 421 17.98 1.39 6.04
CA LEU A 421 18.78 2.53 6.49
C LEU A 421 19.17 2.45 7.98
N ASP A 422 18.89 1.33 8.66
CA ASP A 422 19.17 1.12 10.09
C ASP A 422 18.59 2.24 10.99
N LEU A 423 17.32 2.56 10.77
CA LEU A 423 16.63 3.62 11.50
C LEU A 423 16.10 3.16 12.86
N PRO A 424 16.00 4.07 13.84
CA PRO A 424 15.58 3.73 15.20
C PRO A 424 14.07 3.44 15.29
N PRO A 425 13.59 2.83 16.38
CA PRO A 425 12.17 2.47 16.58
C PRO A 425 11.19 3.65 16.51
N ALA A 426 11.67 4.88 16.72
CA ALA A 426 10.88 6.10 16.56
C ALA A 426 10.37 6.32 15.12
N THR A 427 10.90 5.59 14.15
CA THR A 427 10.56 5.67 12.71
C THR A 427 9.49 4.66 12.27
N ARG A 428 8.88 3.92 13.20
CA ARG A 428 7.77 3.01 12.92
C ARG A 428 6.62 3.72 12.21
N MET A 429 6.07 3.07 11.18
CA MET A 429 5.01 3.63 10.34
C MET A 429 3.63 3.52 11.02
N ASN A 430 3.26 2.33 11.50
CA ASN A 430 1.98 2.09 12.16
C ASN A 430 2.11 1.18 13.37
N ARG A 431 1.27 1.42 14.37
CA ARG A 431 1.01 0.52 15.50
C ARG A 431 -0.45 0.08 15.44
N PRO A 432 -0.73 -1.16 14.97
CA PRO A 432 -2.09 -1.69 14.97
C PRO A 432 -2.79 -1.56 16.32
N GLY A 433 -4.06 -1.19 16.30
CA GLY A 433 -4.85 -0.93 17.51
C GLY A 433 -4.65 0.45 18.16
N VAL A 434 -3.69 1.26 17.70
CA VAL A 434 -3.50 2.64 18.17
C VAL A 434 -4.17 3.63 17.21
N ALA A 435 -5.00 4.54 17.73
CA ALA A 435 -5.84 5.41 16.89
C ALA A 435 -5.14 6.69 16.37
N ARG A 436 -4.03 7.13 16.99
CA ARG A 436 -3.37 8.42 16.70
C ARG A 436 -1.85 8.25 16.59
N GLY A 437 -1.22 9.14 15.82
CA GLY A 437 0.25 9.22 15.68
C GLY A 437 0.86 8.34 14.58
N ASN A 438 0.09 7.43 14.00
CA ASN A 438 0.50 6.57 12.89
C ASN A 438 0.59 7.34 11.56
N TRP A 439 1.26 6.73 10.58
CA TRP A 439 1.36 7.21 9.19
C TRP A 439 2.12 8.55 9.05
N THR A 440 2.81 8.98 10.11
CA THR A 440 3.46 10.28 10.17
C THR A 440 4.97 10.26 9.89
N TRP A 441 5.58 9.08 9.82
CA TRP A 441 7.03 8.99 9.61
C TRP A 441 7.42 9.54 8.23
N ARG A 442 8.47 10.37 8.21
CA ARG A 442 9.12 10.86 6.99
C ARG A 442 10.64 10.66 7.10
N LEU A 443 11.24 10.48 5.95
CA LEU A 443 12.67 10.39 5.79
C LEU A 443 13.31 11.77 5.95
N SER A 444 14.39 11.86 6.71
CA SER A 444 15.19 13.08 6.81
C SER A 444 15.98 13.31 5.53
N GLU A 445 16.15 14.57 5.12
CA GLU A 445 17.02 14.90 3.99
C GLU A 445 18.46 14.44 4.24
N GLY A 446 19.15 14.02 3.18
CA GLY A 446 20.52 13.50 3.28
C GLY A 446 20.66 12.04 3.73
N THR A 447 19.60 11.40 4.26
CA THR A 447 19.67 10.00 4.73
C THR A 447 19.98 9.00 3.60
N LEU A 448 19.55 9.30 2.36
CA LEU A 448 19.79 8.46 1.18
C LEU A 448 21.21 8.63 0.63
N SER A 449 22.20 8.03 1.29
CA SER A 449 23.61 8.13 0.87
C SER A 449 23.98 7.13 -0.24
N ASN A 450 24.92 7.53 -1.10
CA ASN A 450 25.53 6.64 -2.12
C ASN A 450 26.31 5.48 -1.48
N LEU A 451 26.90 5.69 -0.28
CA LEU A 451 27.59 4.63 0.46
C LEU A 451 26.61 3.52 0.86
N ARG A 452 25.45 3.87 1.42
CA ARG A 452 24.45 2.88 1.81
C ARG A 452 23.85 2.17 0.58
N ALA A 453 23.59 2.91 -0.50
CA ALA A 453 23.14 2.33 -1.77
C ALA A 453 24.13 1.27 -2.28
N ARG A 454 25.43 1.56 -2.31
CA ARG A 454 26.47 0.58 -2.72
C ARG A 454 26.51 -0.65 -1.81
N SER A 455 26.33 -0.46 -0.50
CA SER A 455 26.29 -1.60 0.43
C SER A 455 25.10 -2.53 0.14
N ILE A 456 23.90 -1.95 -0.04
CA ILE A 456 22.69 -2.71 -0.41
C ILE A 456 22.89 -3.39 -1.77
N ARG A 457 23.47 -2.70 -2.75
CA ARG A 457 23.73 -3.26 -4.07
C ARG A 457 24.57 -4.53 -4.03
N ARG A 458 25.67 -4.54 -3.26
CA ARG A 458 26.50 -5.75 -3.10
C ARG A 458 25.71 -6.93 -2.56
N LEU A 459 24.78 -6.67 -1.63
CA LEU A 459 23.89 -7.71 -1.10
C LEU A 459 22.85 -8.19 -2.13
N VAL A 460 22.28 -7.27 -2.91
CA VAL A 460 21.36 -7.61 -4.01
C VAL A 460 22.07 -8.45 -5.09
N GLU A 461 23.30 -8.09 -5.46
CA GLU A 461 24.13 -8.82 -6.43
C GLU A 461 24.50 -10.21 -5.93
N SER A 462 25.09 -10.31 -4.74
CA SER A 462 25.51 -11.60 -4.13
C SER A 462 24.35 -12.55 -3.84
N SER A 463 23.13 -12.05 -3.67
CA SER A 463 21.92 -12.86 -3.48
C SER A 463 21.17 -13.20 -4.78
N GLY A 464 21.72 -12.84 -5.93
CA GLY A 464 21.15 -13.11 -7.24
C GLY A 464 19.81 -12.41 -7.48
N ARG A 465 19.65 -11.19 -6.95
CA ARG A 465 18.43 -10.38 -7.02
C ARG A 465 18.55 -9.12 -7.88
N LEU A 466 19.73 -8.88 -8.45
CA LEU A 466 19.91 -7.78 -9.39
C LEU A 466 19.11 -8.10 -10.66
N SER A 467 18.18 -7.23 -11.02
CA SER A 467 17.50 -7.32 -12.31
C SER A 467 18.53 -7.17 -13.43
N GLY A 468 18.65 -8.18 -14.29
CA GLY A 468 19.46 -8.08 -15.50
C GLY A 468 18.96 -6.90 -16.33
N ALA A 469 19.89 -6.06 -16.80
CA ALA A 469 19.58 -5.04 -17.80
C ALA A 469 19.10 -5.77 -19.06
N ASN A 470 17.79 -5.72 -19.33
CA ASN A 470 17.10 -6.24 -20.52
C ASN A 470 17.74 -7.49 -21.17
N SER A 471 17.28 -8.68 -20.76
CA SER A 471 17.30 -9.88 -21.60
C SER A 471 15.94 -10.06 -22.25
#